data_AF-A0AAQ3RJW4-F1
#
_entry.id   AF-A0AAQ3RJW4-F1
#
_cell.length_a   1.000
_cell.length_b   1.000
_cell.length_c   1.000
_cell.angle_alpha   90.00
_cell.angle_beta   90.00
_cell.angle_gamma   90.00
#
_symmetry.space_group_name_H-M   'P 1'
#
loop_
_entity.id
_entity.type
_entity.pdbx_description
1 polymer ?
#
loop_
_entity_poly.entity_id
_entity_poly.type
_entity_poly.pdbx_seq_one_letter_code
_entity_poly.pdbx_strand_id
1 'polypeptide(L)'
;MQEREAEVEVERLDQLKASKMKEIAFKKQDELEEIYARAHVEINPEAARGNILSLIDSGNIEPSELLTDMDKQIAAAKEEALSRKEILDKVEKWMSACEEESWLEDYNRVLIINHLHSMSKSILSMIASLHFLWES
;
A
#
# COMPACT_ATOMS: atom_id res chain seq x y z
N MET A 1 59.48 -13.56 8.14
CA MET A 1 58.67 -14.58 7.46
C MET A 1 57.22 -14.49 7.94
N GLN A 2 56.98 -14.59 9.26
CA GLN A 2 55.64 -14.45 9.87
C GLN A 2 54.93 -13.10 9.62
N GLU A 3 55.66 -11.98 9.56
CA GLU A 3 55.06 -10.65 9.31
C GLU A 3 54.49 -10.53 7.88
N ARG A 4 55.21 -11.06 6.89
CA ARG A 4 54.77 -11.07 5.49
C ARG A 4 53.58 -12.02 5.28
N GLU A 5 53.54 -13.14 6.00
CA GLU A 5 52.39 -14.05 6.02
C GLU A 5 51.17 -13.40 6.68
N ALA A 6 51.36 -12.60 7.73
CA ALA A 6 50.29 -11.86 8.38
C ALA A 6 49.69 -10.77 7.47
N GLU A 7 50.53 -9.98 6.77
CA GLU A 7 50.06 -8.97 5.81
C GLU A 7 49.23 -9.56 4.68
N VAL A 8 49.69 -10.68 4.10
CA VAL A 8 48.96 -11.38 3.02
C VAL A 8 47.62 -11.92 3.52
N GLU A 9 47.58 -12.45 4.74
CA GLU A 9 46.32 -12.96 5.31
C GLU A 9 45.33 -11.84 5.62
N VAL A 10 45.79 -10.67 6.09
CA VAL A 10 44.93 -9.50 6.30
C VAL A 10 44.31 -9.04 4.98
N GLU A 11 45.10 -8.87 3.93
CA GLU A 11 44.60 -8.48 2.60
C GLU A 11 43.57 -9.49 2.05
N ARG A 12 43.85 -10.79 2.21
CA ARG A 12 42.93 -11.86 1.80
C ARG A 12 41.61 -11.80 2.57
N LEU A 13 41.66 -11.52 3.87
CA LEU A 13 40.48 -11.37 4.73
C LEU A 13 39.68 -10.11 4.40
N ASP A 14 40.34 -8.99 4.08
CA ASP A 14 39.68 -7.75 3.70
C ASP A 14 38.93 -7.91 2.37
N GLN A 15 39.54 -8.56 1.38
CA GLN A 15 38.88 -8.91 0.12
C GLN A 15 37.67 -9.83 0.35
N LEU A 16 37.81 -10.83 1.24
CA LEU A 16 36.71 -11.73 1.58
C LEU A 16 35.58 -10.99 2.31
N LYS A 17 35.90 -10.08 3.24
CA LYS A 17 34.95 -9.25 3.98
C LYS A 17 34.19 -8.34 3.01
N ALA A 18 34.88 -7.67 2.10
CA ALA A 18 34.27 -6.82 1.07
C ALA A 18 33.37 -7.63 0.12
N SER A 19 33.84 -8.79 -0.37
CA SER A 19 33.02 -9.67 -1.22
C SER A 19 31.77 -10.15 -0.51
N LYS A 20 31.87 -10.53 0.78
CA LYS A 20 30.72 -10.98 1.55
C LYS A 20 29.76 -9.83 1.85
N MET A 21 30.29 -8.64 2.08
CA MET A 21 29.49 -7.44 2.28
C MET A 21 28.64 -7.12 1.05
N LYS A 22 29.25 -7.12 -0.15
CA LYS A 22 28.53 -6.90 -1.42
C LYS A 22 27.37 -7.88 -1.58
N GLU A 23 27.61 -9.17 -1.32
CA GLU A 23 26.57 -10.19 -1.41
C GLU A 23 25.37 -9.90 -0.50
N ILE A 24 25.62 -9.52 0.76
CA ILE A 24 24.56 -9.25 1.73
C ILE A 24 23.84 -7.93 1.39
N ALA A 25 24.58 -6.89 1.05
CA ALA A 25 24.03 -5.59 0.68
C ALA A 25 23.11 -5.73 -0.54
N PHE A 26 23.51 -6.47 -1.58
CA PHE A 26 22.64 -6.68 -2.73
C PHE A 26 21.36 -7.45 -2.41
N LYS A 27 21.40 -8.46 -1.53
CA LYS A 27 20.17 -9.14 -1.10
C LYS A 27 19.21 -8.20 -0.37
N LYS A 28 19.73 -7.31 0.47
CA LYS A 28 18.92 -6.28 1.16
C LYS A 28 18.36 -5.25 0.17
N GLN A 29 19.16 -4.89 -0.83
CA GLN A 29 18.73 -4.00 -1.91
C GLN A 29 17.61 -4.63 -2.75
N ASP A 30 17.71 -5.93 -3.05
CA ASP A 30 16.64 -6.68 -3.74
C ASP A 30 15.33 -6.65 -2.92
N GLU A 31 15.41 -6.85 -1.59
CA GLU A 31 14.26 -6.78 -0.69
C GLU A 31 13.63 -5.38 -0.69
N LEU A 32 14.43 -4.32 -0.62
CA LEU A 32 13.97 -2.93 -0.72
C LEU A 32 13.22 -2.68 -2.03
N GLU A 33 13.80 -3.11 -3.15
CA GLU A 33 13.22 -2.96 -4.48
C GLU A 33 11.87 -3.69 -4.59
N GLU A 34 11.75 -4.89 -4.02
CA GLU A 34 10.49 -5.64 -3.98
C GLU A 34 9.41 -4.95 -3.13
N ILE A 35 9.79 -4.37 -1.99
CA ILE A 35 8.85 -3.62 -1.13
C ILE A 35 8.36 -2.37 -1.86
N TYR A 36 9.27 -1.59 -2.44
CA TYR A 36 8.89 -0.36 -3.15
C TYR A 36 8.05 -0.65 -4.38
N ALA A 37 8.35 -1.71 -5.14
CA ALA A 37 7.52 -2.14 -6.26
C ALA A 37 6.07 -2.46 -5.82
N ARG A 38 5.91 -3.21 -4.72
CA ARG A 38 4.59 -3.53 -4.13
C ARG A 38 3.88 -2.30 -3.58
N ALA A 39 4.62 -1.32 -3.07
CA ALA A 39 4.08 -0.06 -2.56
C ALA A 39 3.86 1.00 -3.66
N HIS A 40 4.09 0.66 -4.93
CA HIS A 40 4.05 1.57 -6.07
C HIS A 40 4.90 2.83 -5.87
N VAL A 41 6.10 2.66 -5.29
CA VAL A 41 7.10 3.72 -5.13
C VAL A 41 8.14 3.56 -6.24
N GLU A 42 8.35 4.62 -7.00
CA GLU A 42 9.38 4.65 -8.05
C GLU A 42 10.77 4.85 -7.44
N ILE A 43 11.72 4.04 -7.89
CA ILE A 43 13.12 4.08 -7.46
C ILE A 43 14.03 3.92 -8.68
N ASN A 44 15.32 4.25 -8.50
CA ASN A 44 16.37 3.97 -9.49
C ASN A 44 17.29 2.85 -8.97
N PRO A 45 17.05 1.58 -9.33
CA PRO A 45 17.83 0.44 -8.86
C PRO A 45 19.31 0.54 -9.22
N GLU A 46 19.62 1.01 -10.43
CA GLU A 46 20.99 1.13 -10.92
C GLU A 46 21.80 2.14 -10.09
N ALA A 47 21.21 3.30 -9.80
CA ALA A 47 21.85 4.30 -8.95
C ALA A 47 22.05 3.78 -7.52
N ALA A 48 21.06 3.08 -6.95
CA ALA A 48 21.17 2.52 -5.60
C ALA A 48 22.27 1.46 -5.51
N ARG A 49 22.33 0.53 -6.47
CA ARG A 49 23.37 -0.51 -6.55
C ARG A 49 24.75 0.08 -6.82
N GLY A 50 24.86 1.09 -7.67
CA GLY A 50 26.10 1.82 -7.92
C GLY A 50 26.63 2.51 -6.67
N ASN A 51 25.76 3.13 -5.88
CA ASN A 51 26.12 3.74 -4.60
C ASN A 51 26.64 2.70 -3.60
N ILE A 52 25.97 1.55 -3.44
CA ILE A 52 26.42 0.45 -2.56
C ILE A 52 27.81 -0.01 -2.95
N LEU A 53 28.06 -0.24 -4.25
CA LEU A 53 29.39 -0.64 -4.75
C LEU A 53 30.45 0.40 -4.40
N SER A 54 30.17 1.67 -4.68
CA SER A 54 31.12 2.75 -4.43
C SER A 54 31.49 2.89 -2.93
N LEU A 55 30.51 2.71 -2.04
CA LEU A 55 30.73 2.76 -0.59
C LEU A 55 31.62 1.62 -0.12
N ILE A 56 31.36 0.39 -0.59
CA ILE A 56 32.15 -0.79 -0.21
C ILE A 56 33.57 -0.70 -0.78
N ASP A 57 33.72 -0.33 -2.05
CA ASP A 57 35.03 -0.28 -2.71
C ASP A 57 35.91 0.86 -2.21
N SER A 58 35.31 1.95 -1.71
CA SER A 58 36.06 3.04 -1.09
C SER A 58 36.66 2.69 0.28
N GLY A 59 36.16 1.62 0.94
CA GLY A 59 36.57 1.24 2.30
C GLY A 59 36.26 2.28 3.38
N ASN A 60 35.54 3.36 3.04
CA ASN A 60 35.30 4.50 3.94
C ASN A 60 34.17 4.27 4.94
N ILE A 61 33.36 3.22 4.76
CA ILE A 61 32.24 2.91 5.63
C ILE A 61 32.49 1.57 6.32
N GLU A 62 32.18 1.49 7.61
CA GLU A 62 32.28 0.20 8.29
C GLU A 62 31.18 -0.74 7.74
N PRO A 63 31.55 -1.96 7.33
CA PRO A 63 30.65 -3.04 6.99
C PRO A 63 29.35 -3.16 7.80
N SER A 64 29.44 -3.12 9.13
CA SER A 64 28.26 -3.25 9.99
C SER A 64 27.34 -2.02 9.96
N GLU A 65 27.90 -0.83 9.75
CA GLU A 65 27.15 0.43 9.66
C GLU A 65 26.30 0.45 8.40
N LEU A 66 26.88 0.10 7.24
CA LEU A 66 26.15 0.01 5.98
C LEU A 66 24.95 -0.93 6.08
N LEU A 67 25.17 -2.15 6.58
CA LEU A 67 24.08 -3.12 6.71
C LEU A 67 22.98 -2.66 7.68
N THR A 68 23.37 -2.01 8.77
CA THR A 68 22.43 -1.45 9.74
C THR A 68 21.59 -0.34 9.11
N ASP A 69 22.18 0.50 8.28
CA ASP A 69 21.45 1.56 7.59
C ASP A 69 20.46 0.97 6.55
N MET A 70 20.88 -0.04 5.80
CA MET A 70 19.98 -0.77 4.90
C MET A 70 18.82 -1.44 5.66
N ASP A 71 19.07 -2.01 6.84
CA ASP A 71 18.01 -2.57 7.68
C ASP A 71 17.00 -1.51 8.14
N LYS A 72 17.47 -0.30 8.47
CA LYS A 72 16.58 0.83 8.78
C LYS A 72 15.75 1.25 7.58
N GLN A 73 16.37 1.33 6.39
CA GLN A 73 15.66 1.64 5.15
C GLN A 73 14.58 0.59 4.85
N ILE A 74 14.88 -0.70 5.04
CA ILE A 74 13.91 -1.79 4.87
C ILE A 74 12.75 -1.63 5.85
N ALA A 75 13.03 -1.35 7.12
CA ALA A 75 12.00 -1.15 8.14
C ALA A 75 11.09 0.04 7.79
N ALA A 76 11.67 1.16 7.37
CA ALA A 76 10.93 2.34 6.95
C ALA A 76 10.07 2.05 5.69
N ALA A 77 10.61 1.34 4.71
CA ALA A 77 9.87 0.95 3.50
C ALA A 77 8.68 0.04 3.82
N LYS A 78 8.83 -0.90 4.77
CA LYS A 78 7.73 -1.77 5.24
C LYS A 78 6.64 -0.97 5.93
N GLU A 79 7.01 -0.02 6.77
CA GLU A 79 6.06 0.84 7.48
C GLU A 79 5.26 1.72 6.51
N GLU A 80 5.94 2.36 5.55
CA GLU A 80 5.30 3.16 4.51
C GLU A 80 4.34 2.31 3.65
N ALA A 81 4.77 1.09 3.25
CA ALA A 81 3.92 0.17 2.51
C ALA A 81 2.66 -0.24 3.29
N LEU A 82 2.79 -0.48 4.60
CA LEU A 82 1.67 -0.78 5.48
C LEU A 82 0.73 0.40 5.61
N SER A 83 1.25 1.60 5.85
CA SER A 83 0.46 2.83 5.97
C SER A 83 -0.37 3.10 4.71
N ARG A 84 0.24 2.97 3.53
CA ARG A 84 -0.47 3.12 2.25
C ARG A 84 -1.60 2.11 2.08
N LYS A 85 -1.36 0.85 2.47
CA LYS A 85 -2.38 -0.19 2.44
C LYS A 85 -3.55 0.17 3.36
N GLU A 86 -3.28 0.61 4.59
CA GLU A 86 -4.34 1.00 5.52
C GLU A 86 -5.19 2.17 4.98
N ILE A 87 -4.59 3.11 4.26
CA ILE A 87 -5.32 4.20 3.60
C ILE A 87 -6.21 3.65 2.49
N LEU A 88 -5.69 2.78 1.62
CA LEU A 88 -6.47 2.17 0.54
C LEU A 88 -7.65 1.36 1.09
N ASP A 89 -7.43 0.54 2.13
CA ASP A 89 -8.48 -0.24 2.78
C ASP A 89 -9.58 0.67 3.39
N LYS A 90 -9.20 1.85 3.91
CA LYS A 90 -10.16 2.85 4.39
C LYS A 90 -10.93 3.46 3.22
N VAL A 91 -10.26 3.87 2.15
CA VAL A 91 -10.92 4.44 0.96
C VAL A 91 -11.93 3.46 0.36
N GLU A 92 -11.57 2.19 0.23
CA GLU A 92 -12.46 1.14 -0.27
C GLU A 92 -13.72 1.00 0.61
N LYS A 93 -13.57 0.95 1.93
CA LYS A 93 -14.72 0.92 2.86
C LYS A 93 -15.62 2.14 2.72
N TRP A 94 -15.04 3.31 2.55
CA TRP A 94 -15.81 4.55 2.36
C TRP A 94 -16.58 4.54 1.05
N MET A 95 -15.96 4.07 -0.04
CA MET A 95 -16.64 3.90 -1.32
C MET A 95 -17.85 2.96 -1.21
N SER A 96 -17.66 1.78 -0.61
CA SER A 96 -18.77 0.83 -0.40
C SER A 96 -19.89 1.41 0.46
N ALA A 97 -19.56 2.19 1.50
CA ALA A 97 -20.57 2.85 2.33
C ALA A 97 -21.38 3.89 1.54
N CYS A 98 -20.72 4.66 0.66
CA CYS A 98 -21.42 5.61 -0.22
C CYS A 98 -22.32 4.90 -1.24
N GLU A 99 -21.88 3.77 -1.80
CA GLU A 99 -22.70 2.96 -2.70
C GLU A 99 -23.95 2.42 -1.99
N GLU A 100 -23.80 1.93 -0.76
CA GLU A 100 -24.91 1.44 0.04
C GLU A 100 -25.89 2.57 0.43
N GLU A 101 -25.39 3.75 0.81
CA GLU A 101 -26.22 4.93 1.08
C GLU A 101 -27.06 5.31 -0.15
N SER A 102 -26.44 5.40 -1.33
CA SER A 102 -27.13 5.67 -2.59
C SER A 102 -28.21 4.63 -2.88
N TRP A 103 -27.92 3.34 -2.64
CA TRP A 103 -28.88 2.27 -2.85
C TRP A 103 -30.08 2.37 -1.90
N LEU A 104 -29.84 2.71 -0.63
CA LEU A 104 -30.89 2.91 0.36
C LEU A 104 -31.77 4.13 0.05
N GLU A 105 -31.19 5.23 -0.44
CA GLU A 105 -31.93 6.41 -0.87
C GLU A 105 -32.90 6.09 -2.03
N ASP A 106 -32.43 5.36 -3.04
CA ASP A 106 -33.25 4.94 -4.17
C ASP A 106 -34.38 4.00 -3.74
N TYR A 107 -34.08 3.05 -2.85
CA TYR A 107 -35.09 2.17 -2.27
C TYR A 107 -36.18 2.96 -1.53
N ASN A 108 -35.79 3.91 -0.68
CA ASN A 108 -36.73 4.76 0.07
C ASN A 108 -37.59 5.63 -0.86
N ARG A 109 -37.01 6.18 -1.93
CA ARG A 109 -37.74 6.95 -2.94
C ARG A 109 -38.84 6.10 -3.58
N VAL A 110 -38.54 4.87 -3.98
CA VAL A 110 -39.53 3.95 -4.58
C VAL A 110 -40.63 3.62 -3.58
N LEU A 111 -40.28 3.34 -2.31
CA LEU A 111 -41.24 3.06 -1.25
C LEU A 111 -42.24 4.23 -1.09
N ILE A 112 -41.74 5.46 -1.01
CA ILE A 112 -42.56 6.67 -0.86
C ILE A 112 -43.49 6.85 -2.06
N ILE A 113 -42.98 6.70 -3.29
CA ILE A 113 -43.79 6.81 -4.51
C ILE A 113 -44.92 5.77 -4.50
N ASN A 114 -44.61 4.52 -4.17
CA ASN A 114 -45.61 3.45 -4.10
C ASN A 114 -46.69 3.74 -3.05
N HIS A 115 -46.29 4.26 -1.89
CA HIS A 115 -47.23 4.65 -0.83
C HIS A 115 -48.17 5.78 -1.30
N LEU A 116 -47.61 6.85 -1.87
CA LEU A 116 -48.40 7.97 -2.40
C LEU A 116 -49.37 7.54 -3.51
N HIS A 117 -48.93 6.66 -4.40
CA HIS A 117 -49.77 6.08 -5.46
C HIS A 117 -50.91 5.21 -4.90
N SER A 118 -50.65 4.48 -3.81
CA SER A 118 -51.70 3.72 -3.12
C SER A 118 -52.73 4.65 -2.47
N MET A 119 -52.28 5.72 -1.81
CA MET A 119 -53.18 6.71 -1.21
C MET A 119 -54.05 7.41 -2.25
N SER A 120 -53.47 7.83 -3.38
CA SER A 120 -54.22 8.52 -4.44
C SER A 120 -55.33 7.63 -5.02
N LYS A 121 -55.05 6.34 -5.25
CA LYS A 121 -56.07 5.35 -5.68
C LYS A 121 -57.21 5.20 -4.68
N SER A 122 -56.90 5.14 -3.38
CA SER A 122 -57.91 5.07 -2.33
C SER A 122 -58.81 6.32 -2.31
N ILE A 123 -58.22 7.51 -2.42
CA ILE A 123 -58.97 8.78 -2.48
C ILE A 123 -59.87 8.82 -3.71
N LEU A 124 -59.35 8.47 -4.90
CA LEU A 124 -60.15 8.43 -6.14
C LEU A 124 -61.33 7.46 -6.02
N SER A 125 -61.12 6.29 -5.41
CA SER A 125 -62.19 5.31 -5.15
C SER A 125 -63.28 5.88 -4.22
N MET A 126 -62.89 6.60 -3.15
CA MET A 126 -63.86 7.27 -2.28
C MET A 126 -64.65 8.35 -3.03
N ILE A 127 -63.99 9.17 -3.84
CA ILE A 127 -64.65 10.22 -4.64
C ILE A 127 -65.63 9.60 -5.63
N ALA A 128 -65.24 8.55 -6.35
CA ALA A 128 -66.11 7.84 -7.28
C ALA A 128 -67.35 7.24 -6.58
N SER A 129 -67.16 6.70 -5.37
CA SER A 129 -68.26 6.17 -4.56
C SER A 129 -69.22 7.26 -4.10
N LEU A 130 -68.71 8.42 -3.67
CA LEU A 130 -69.53 9.58 -3.29
C LEU A 130 -70.31 10.15 -4.48
N HIS A 131 -69.70 10.20 -5.66
CA HIS A 131 -70.38 10.64 -6.89
C HIS A 131 -71.54 9.71 -7.25
N PHE A 132 -71.31 8.39 -7.21
CA PHE A 132 -72.35 7.40 -7.47
C PHE A 132 -73.52 7.50 -6.49
N LEU A 133 -73.24 7.75 -5.20
CA LEU A 133 -74.26 7.98 -4.18
C LEU A 133 -75.05 9.28 -4.37
N TRP A 134 -74.44 10.31 -4.95
CA TRP A 134 -75.10 11.58 -5.24
C TRP A 134 -76.00 11.51 -6.49
N GLU A 135 -75.65 10.66 -7.46
CA GLU A 135 -76.42 10.45 -8.70
C GLU A 135 -77.55 9.42 -8.58
N SER A 136 -77.60 8.64 -7.49
CA SER A 136 -78.64 7.63 -7.21
C SER A 136 -79.77 8.18 -6.35
#